data_AF-A0A536Z0X0-F1
#
_entry.id   AF-A0A536Z0X0-F1
#
_cell.length_a   1.000
_cell.length_b   1.000
_cell.length_c   1.000
_cell.angle_alpha   90.00
_cell.angle_beta   90.00
_cell.angle_gamma   90.00
#
_symmetry.space_group_name_H-M   'P 1'
#
loop_
_entity.id
_entity.type
_entity.pdbx_description
1 polymer ?
#
loop_
_entity_poly.entity_id
_entity_poly.type
_entity_poly.pdbx_seq_one_letter_code
_entity_poly.pdbx_strand_id
1 'polypeptide(L)'
;DFGRQADADGTAAKVDFSTLTPLGPCPKCGGRVFEQPMAYVCENSVNPERRCDFRSGRVILQRPVEPEEIRKLLATGRTDLLHRFISRKGRPFSAFLVRGPDGKVGFEFAPRAARTTTRRPAMATARERTPTKSKTESKTRAKRPANRGRAVRNKKAA
;
A
#
# COMPACT_ATOMS: atom_id res chain seq x y z
N ASP A 1 -1.90 -46.72 24.88
CA ASP A 1 -0.81 -45.81 25.24
C ASP A 1 -0.53 -44.92 24.03
N PHE A 2 -1.17 -43.75 23.95
CA PHE A 2 -0.94 -42.75 22.90
C PHE A 2 -0.44 -41.50 23.59
N GLY A 3 0.79 -41.10 23.28
CA GLY A 3 1.57 -40.08 23.98
C GLY A 3 0.78 -38.80 24.25
N ARG A 4 0.48 -38.58 25.54
CA ARG A 4 0.13 -37.27 26.09
C ARG A 4 1.41 -36.43 26.17
N GLN A 5 1.90 -35.91 25.05
CA GLN A 5 2.63 -34.64 25.10
C GLN A 5 1.59 -33.55 24.87
N ALA A 6 1.02 -33.08 25.98
CA ALA A 6 0.44 -31.77 26.03
C ALA A 6 1.61 -30.79 25.88
N ASP A 7 1.81 -30.29 24.67
CA ASP A 7 2.63 -29.10 24.42
C ASP A 7 1.95 -27.92 25.13
N ALA A 8 2.23 -27.83 26.43
CA ALA A 8 1.82 -26.75 27.30
C ALA A 8 2.75 -25.54 27.08
N ASP A 9 2.94 -25.10 25.84
CA ASP A 9 3.55 -23.81 25.54
C ASP A 9 2.47 -22.71 25.54
N GLY A 10 1.77 -22.64 26.67
CA GLY A 10 0.86 -21.55 27.05
C GLY A 10 1.56 -20.47 27.87
N THR A 11 2.89 -20.41 27.84
CA THR A 11 3.63 -19.32 28.47
C THR A 11 3.59 -18.13 27.53
N ALA A 12 2.68 -17.20 27.79
CA ALA A 12 2.80 -15.83 27.34
C ALA A 12 4.11 -15.26 27.93
N ALA A 13 5.24 -15.57 27.30
CA ALA A 13 6.55 -15.10 27.71
C ALA A 13 6.45 -13.58 27.79
N LYS A 14 6.64 -13.05 29.01
CA LYS A 14 6.70 -11.61 29.24
C LYS A 14 7.70 -11.04 28.25
N VAL A 15 7.22 -10.19 27.35
CA VAL A 15 8.10 -9.50 26.40
C VAL A 15 9.02 -8.60 27.22
N ASP A 16 10.31 -8.89 27.19
CA ASP A 16 11.31 -8.05 27.83
C ASP A 16 11.59 -6.82 26.95
N PHE A 17 11.24 -5.64 27.46
CA PHE A 17 11.45 -4.35 26.78
C PHE A 17 12.74 -3.65 27.21
N SER A 18 13.47 -4.17 28.20
CA SER A 18 14.64 -3.50 28.80
C SER A 18 15.79 -3.28 27.82
N THR A 19 15.94 -4.18 26.83
CA THR A 19 16.99 -4.14 25.80
C THR A 19 16.55 -3.42 24.52
N LEU A 20 15.27 -3.08 24.41
CA LEU A 20 14.69 -2.52 23.19
C LEU A 20 14.64 -1.00 23.26
N THR A 21 14.98 -0.35 22.14
CA THR A 21 14.87 1.10 22.02
C THR A 21 13.42 1.49 21.72
N PRO A 22 12.82 2.43 22.47
CA PRO A 22 11.48 2.93 22.16
C PRO A 22 11.48 3.72 20.85
N LEU A 23 10.51 3.46 19.98
CA LEU A 23 10.34 4.17 18.71
C LEU A 23 9.55 5.47 18.86
N GLY A 24 8.64 5.54 19.83
CA GLY A 24 7.85 6.74 20.05
C GLY A 24 6.61 6.50 20.90
N PRO A 25 5.82 7.58 21.14
CA PRO A 25 4.59 7.50 21.90
C PRO A 25 3.47 6.84 21.10
N CYS A 26 2.67 6.02 21.78
CA CYS A 26 1.51 5.35 21.22
C CYS A 26 0.39 6.37 20.98
N PRO A 27 -0.24 6.36 19.79
CA PRO A 27 -1.30 7.31 19.47
C PRO A 27 -2.61 7.08 20.25
N LYS A 28 -2.78 5.94 20.92
CA LYS A 28 -3.97 5.62 21.73
C LYS A 28 -3.83 5.96 23.20
N CYS A 29 -2.69 5.58 23.81
CA CYS A 29 -2.50 5.66 25.26
C CYS A 29 -1.28 6.49 25.68
N GLY A 30 -0.50 7.03 24.74
CA GLY A 30 0.73 7.77 25.04
C GLY A 30 1.92 6.93 25.52
N GLY A 31 1.73 5.64 25.80
CA GLY A 31 2.80 4.73 26.22
C GLY A 31 3.85 4.47 25.13
N ARG A 32 4.96 3.82 25.48
CA ARG A 32 6.07 3.58 24.54
C ARG A 32 5.76 2.44 23.58
N VAL A 33 6.14 2.63 22.31
CA VAL A 33 6.06 1.61 21.26
C VAL A 33 7.44 1.03 20.99
N PHE A 34 7.51 -0.29 20.92
CA PHE A 34 8.75 -1.05 20.69
C PHE A 34 8.65 -1.92 19.44
N GLU A 35 9.80 -2.16 18.81
CA GLU A 35 9.92 -3.14 17.73
C GLU A 35 9.91 -4.56 18.29
N GLN A 36 9.14 -5.44 17.65
CA GLN A 36 9.15 -6.88 17.86
C GLN A 36 9.37 -7.59 16.51
N PRO A 37 9.79 -8.86 16.50
CA PRO A 37 10.11 -9.57 15.27
C PRO A 37 9.00 -9.53 14.21
N MET A 38 7.74 -9.57 14.64
CA MET A 38 6.55 -9.63 13.76
C MET A 38 5.75 -8.32 13.71
N ALA A 39 5.91 -7.42 14.68
CA ALA A 39 5.04 -6.27 14.86
C ALA A 39 5.70 -5.14 15.65
N TYR A 40 5.16 -3.94 15.54
CA TYR A 40 5.40 -2.85 16.47
C TYR A 40 4.28 -2.85 17.50
N VAL A 41 4.65 -2.93 18.78
CA VAL A 41 3.70 -3.13 19.90
C VAL A 41 3.86 -2.03 20.93
N CYS A 42 2.75 -1.60 21.52
CA CYS A 42 2.79 -0.74 22.70
C CYS A 42 3.05 -1.59 23.97
N GLU A 43 3.85 -1.07 24.91
CA GLU A 43 4.09 -1.72 26.21
C GLU A 43 2.78 -2.03 26.94
N ASN A 44 1.82 -1.09 26.91
CA ASN A 44 0.52 -1.23 27.56
C ASN A 44 -0.40 -2.25 26.88
N SER A 45 -0.05 -2.74 25.69
CA SER A 45 -0.84 -3.73 24.95
C SER A 45 -0.50 -5.17 25.33
N VAL A 46 0.75 -5.41 25.75
CA VAL A 46 1.20 -6.75 26.16
C VAL A 46 1.21 -6.93 27.67
N ASN A 47 1.07 -5.84 28.43
CA ASN A 47 0.92 -5.90 29.87
C ASN A 47 -0.33 -6.71 30.25
N PRO A 48 -0.34 -7.40 31.42
CA PRO A 48 -1.46 -8.25 31.85
C PRO A 48 -2.79 -7.48 31.96
N GLU A 49 -2.72 -6.18 32.24
CA GLU A 49 -3.90 -5.31 32.32
C GLU A 49 -4.44 -4.84 30.96
N ARG A 50 -3.70 -5.08 29.85
CA ARG A 50 -4.05 -4.73 28.46
C ARG A 50 -4.81 -3.40 28.31
N ARG A 51 -4.18 -2.31 28.74
CA ARG A 51 -4.79 -0.97 28.71
C ARG A 51 -4.82 -0.33 27.31
N CYS A 52 -4.20 -0.97 26.30
CA CYS A 52 -4.12 -0.45 24.95
C CYS A 52 -4.17 -1.56 23.90
N ASP A 53 -4.81 -1.32 22.76
CA ASP A 53 -4.88 -2.28 21.64
C ASP A 53 -4.06 -1.85 20.42
N PHE A 54 -3.02 -1.03 20.61
CA PHE A 54 -2.20 -0.57 19.50
C PHE A 54 -1.18 -1.63 19.11
N ARG A 55 -1.32 -2.13 17.88
CA ARG A 55 -0.38 -3.05 17.25
C ARG A 55 -0.32 -2.77 15.75
N SER A 56 0.88 -2.64 15.21
CA SER A 56 1.12 -2.52 13.77
C SER A 56 1.98 -3.68 13.30
N GLY A 57 1.69 -4.28 12.15
CA GLY A 57 2.56 -5.31 11.58
C GLY A 57 3.93 -4.72 11.20
N ARG A 58 5.00 -5.51 11.36
CA ARG A 58 6.33 -5.15 10.85
C ARG A 58 6.39 -5.28 9.33
N VAL A 59 5.61 -6.23 8.80
CA VAL A 59 5.42 -6.41 7.36
C VAL A 59 3.97 -6.11 7.03
N ILE A 60 3.73 -5.14 6.16
CA ILE A 60 2.41 -4.75 5.69
C ILE A 60 2.36 -4.98 4.17
N LEU A 61 1.46 -5.85 3.72
CA LEU A 61 1.25 -6.15 2.29
C LEU A 61 2.56 -6.48 1.56
N GLN A 62 3.32 -7.42 2.13
CA GLN A 62 4.63 -7.93 1.64
C GLN A 62 5.78 -6.92 1.68
N ARG A 63 5.58 -5.74 2.27
CA ARG A 63 6.62 -4.73 2.44
C ARG A 63 7.04 -4.66 3.92
N PRO A 64 8.32 -4.82 4.25
CA PRO A 64 8.82 -4.49 5.58
C PRO A 64 8.69 -2.97 5.79
N VAL A 65 8.18 -2.58 6.95
CA VAL A 65 8.15 -1.20 7.39
C VAL A 65 9.41 -0.99 8.23
N GLU A 66 10.18 0.04 7.90
CA GLU A 66 11.40 0.36 8.64
C GLU A 66 11.05 1.04 9.98
N PRO A 67 11.89 0.88 11.03
CA PRO A 67 11.65 1.53 12.32
C PRO A 67 11.58 3.06 12.18
N GLU A 68 12.33 3.65 11.24
CA GLU A 68 12.26 5.09 10.95
C GLU A 68 10.90 5.53 10.40
N GLU A 69 10.25 4.70 9.59
CA GLU A 69 8.93 4.98 9.05
C GLU A 69 7.89 4.97 10.17
N ILE A 70 7.99 4.03 11.11
CA ILE A 70 7.14 4.00 12.31
C ILE A 70 7.39 5.20 13.20
N ARG A 71 8.64 5.60 13.43
CA ARG A 71 8.96 6.82 14.19
C ARG A 71 8.23 8.03 13.61
N LYS A 72 8.26 8.20 12.29
CA LYS A 72 7.50 9.25 11.58
C LYS A 72 6.00 9.08 11.79
N LEU A 73 5.45 7.89 11.60
CA LEU A 73 4.02 7.61 11.81
C LEU A 73 3.54 7.96 13.24
N LEU A 74 4.36 7.68 14.26
CA LEU A 74 4.06 7.99 15.66
C LEU A 74 4.20 9.49 15.96
N ALA A 75 5.19 10.17 15.37
CA ALA A 75 5.39 11.59 15.58
C ALA A 75 4.34 12.45 14.85
N THR A 76 4.25 12.32 13.52
CA THR A 76 3.42 13.20 12.67
C THR A 76 2.02 12.66 12.43
N GLY A 77 1.83 11.35 12.57
CA GLY A 77 0.58 10.66 12.22
C GLY A 77 0.51 10.16 10.78
N ARG A 78 1.53 10.45 9.98
CA ARG A 78 1.61 10.08 8.57
C ARG A 78 3.06 9.83 8.15
N THR A 79 3.31 8.72 7.45
CA THR A 79 4.63 8.44 6.87
C THR A 79 4.84 9.20 5.56
N ASP A 80 6.04 9.06 4.99
CA ASP A 80 6.31 9.44 3.60
C ASP A 80 5.56 8.53 2.61
N LEU A 81 5.68 8.83 1.32
CA LEU A 81 5.11 7.99 0.26
C LEU A 81 5.92 6.69 0.16
N LEU A 82 5.31 5.60 0.64
CA LEU A 82 5.96 4.31 0.66
C LEU A 82 5.58 3.52 -0.59
N HIS A 83 6.58 2.95 -1.27
CA HIS A 83 6.43 2.23 -2.53
C HIS A 83 6.49 0.71 -2.33
N ARG A 84 6.06 -0.05 -3.35
CA ARG A 84 6.15 -1.52 -3.43
C ARG A 84 5.23 -2.29 -2.47
N PHE A 85 4.12 -1.69 -2.02
CA PHE A 85 3.06 -2.49 -1.40
C PHE A 85 2.39 -3.37 -2.44
N ILE A 86 2.16 -4.64 -2.12
CA ILE A 86 1.48 -5.58 -3.02
C ILE A 86 0.01 -5.66 -2.62
N SER A 87 -0.87 -5.21 -3.52
CA SER A 87 -2.32 -5.31 -3.31
C SER A 87 -2.78 -6.76 -3.29
N ARG A 88 -4.01 -7.00 -2.81
CA ARG A 88 -4.65 -8.33 -2.91
C ARG A 88 -4.70 -8.89 -4.34
N LYS A 89 -4.67 -8.01 -5.35
CA LYS A 89 -4.63 -8.37 -6.78
C LYS A 89 -3.20 -8.59 -7.32
N GLY A 90 -2.19 -8.61 -6.46
CA GLY A 90 -0.78 -8.79 -6.83
C GLY A 90 -0.10 -7.56 -7.46
N ARG A 91 -0.81 -6.44 -7.61
CA ARG A 91 -0.23 -5.23 -8.24
C ARG A 91 0.50 -4.37 -7.22
N PRO A 92 1.72 -3.89 -7.52
CA PRO A 92 2.42 -2.95 -6.66
C PRO A 92 1.72 -1.58 -6.67
N PHE A 93 1.66 -0.94 -5.51
CA PHE A 93 1.17 0.42 -5.36
C PHE A 93 2.02 1.21 -4.36
N SER A 94 1.81 2.53 -4.36
CA SER A 94 2.44 3.45 -3.41
C SER A 94 1.36 4.15 -2.60
N ALA A 95 1.59 4.31 -1.30
CA ALA A 95 0.65 4.92 -0.37
C ALA A 95 1.39 5.49 0.83
N PHE A 96 0.76 6.43 1.52
CA PHE A 96 1.16 6.89 2.84
C PHE A 96 0.51 6.00 3.88
N LEU A 97 1.25 5.63 4.93
CA LEU A 97 0.65 5.02 6.12
C LEU A 97 0.16 6.14 7.02
N VAL A 98 -1.08 6.05 7.48
CA VAL A 98 -1.72 7.04 8.35
C VAL A 98 -2.31 6.36 9.57
N ARG A 99 -2.26 7.03 10.73
CA ARG A 99 -2.98 6.56 11.91
C ARG A 99 -4.45 6.97 11.81
N GLY A 100 -5.35 6.00 11.84
CA GLY A 100 -6.78 6.25 11.95
C GLY A 100 -7.19 6.66 13.37
N PRO A 101 -8.39 7.23 13.54
CA PRO A 101 -8.92 7.59 14.86
C PRO A 101 -9.09 6.36 15.77
N ASP A 102 -9.36 5.19 15.19
CA ASP A 102 -9.43 3.91 15.91
C ASP A 102 -8.05 3.39 16.36
N GLY A 103 -6.98 4.16 16.12
CA GLY A 103 -5.58 3.84 16.31
C GLY A 103 -5.09 2.61 15.54
N LYS A 104 -5.77 2.29 14.42
CA LYS A 104 -5.28 1.34 13.40
C LYS A 104 -4.46 2.09 12.35
N VAL A 105 -3.50 1.41 11.74
CA VAL A 105 -2.73 1.97 10.62
C VAL A 105 -3.52 1.73 9.33
N GLY A 106 -3.88 2.81 8.66
CA GLY A 106 -4.55 2.84 7.37
C GLY A 106 -3.62 3.28 6.24
N PHE A 107 -4.16 3.30 5.03
CA PHE A 107 -3.47 3.79 3.83
C PHE A 107 -4.16 5.02 3.29
N GLU A 108 -3.38 6.05 2.99
CA GLU A 108 -3.83 7.21 2.23
C GLU A 108 -3.09 7.23 0.88
N PHE A 109 -3.83 7.37 -0.21
CA PHE A 109 -3.24 7.38 -1.55
C PHE A 109 -3.05 8.81 -2.02
N ALA A 110 -1.89 9.11 -2.60
CA ALA A 110 -1.71 10.37 -3.31
C ALA A 110 -2.78 10.49 -4.41
N PRO A 111 -3.35 11.70 -4.62
CA PRO A 111 -4.29 11.92 -5.70
C PRO A 111 -3.61 11.52 -7.02
N ARG A 112 -4.15 10.51 -7.68
CA ARG A 112 -3.71 10.16 -9.04
C ARG A 112 -4.08 11.33 -9.92
N ALA A 113 -3.08 11.97 -10.53
CA ALA A 113 -3.32 12.77 -11.73
C ALA A 113 -4.10 11.89 -12.70
N ALA A 114 -5.32 12.29 -13.05
CA ALA A 114 -6.19 11.54 -13.92
C ALA A 114 -5.44 11.25 -15.22
N ARG A 115 -4.99 10.00 -15.41
CA ARG A 115 -4.54 9.55 -16.72
C ARG A 115 -5.78 9.53 -17.60
N THR A 116 -5.93 10.58 -18.40
CA THR A 116 -6.74 10.55 -19.61
C THR A 116 -6.43 9.24 -20.33
N THR A 117 -7.48 8.47 -20.58
CA THR A 117 -7.44 7.17 -21.23
C THR A 117 -6.97 7.30 -22.68
N THR A 118 -5.65 7.39 -22.89
CA THR A 118 -5.07 6.94 -24.14
C THR A 118 -4.78 5.45 -23.98
N ARG A 119 -5.72 4.61 -24.44
CA ARG A 119 -5.42 3.22 -24.78
C ARG A 119 -4.19 3.23 -25.69
N ARG A 120 -3.07 2.68 -25.24
CA ARG A 120 -2.05 2.11 -26.12
C ARG A 120 -1.66 0.73 -25.59
N PRO A 121 -1.46 -0.24 -26.50
CA PRO A 121 -1.52 -1.66 -26.21
C PRO A 121 -0.25 -2.11 -25.49
N ALA A 122 -0.34 -3.33 -24.94
CA ALA A 122 0.79 -4.07 -24.39
C ALA A 122 2.04 -3.94 -25.25
N MET A 123 3.18 -3.61 -24.62
CA MET A 123 4.47 -3.86 -25.24
C MET A 123 5.40 -4.48 -24.22
N ALA A 124 5.82 -5.69 -24.59
CA ALA A 124 6.76 -6.55 -23.94
C ALA A 124 8.07 -5.82 -23.62
N THR A 125 8.66 -6.26 -22.52
CA THR A 125 10.09 -6.14 -22.24
C THR A 125 10.91 -6.74 -23.38
N ALA A 126 11.73 -5.92 -24.03
CA ALA A 126 12.91 -6.36 -24.75
C ALA A 126 14.01 -5.29 -24.64
N ARG A 127 14.99 -5.63 -23.80
CA ARG A 127 16.38 -5.17 -23.72
C ARG A 127 16.88 -4.18 -24.79
N GLU A 128 17.44 -3.11 -24.26
CA GLU A 128 18.72 -2.47 -24.63
C GLU A 128 19.49 -3.07 -25.82
N ARG A 129 19.60 -2.28 -26.90
CA ARG A 129 20.79 -2.08 -27.75
C ARG A 129 20.49 -1.06 -28.86
N THR A 130 21.18 0.07 -28.85
CA THR A 130 21.41 0.99 -29.99
C THR A 130 22.35 0.35 -31.04
N PRO A 131 22.65 0.92 -32.25
CA PRO A 131 22.15 2.13 -32.93
C PRO A 131 21.86 1.97 -34.48
N THR A 132 21.45 3.08 -35.13
CA THR A 132 21.87 3.54 -36.50
C THR A 132 20.97 3.32 -37.74
N LYS A 133 20.78 4.43 -38.50
CA LYS A 133 20.44 4.60 -39.94
C LYS A 133 19.06 4.08 -40.41
N SER A 134 18.38 4.61 -41.41
CA SER A 134 18.40 5.86 -42.19
C SER A 134 17.23 5.75 -43.18
N LYS A 135 16.64 6.91 -43.52
CA LYS A 135 16.07 7.27 -44.84
C LYS A 135 14.75 6.67 -45.35
N THR A 136 14.09 7.56 -46.12
CA THR A 136 13.15 7.33 -47.24
C THR A 136 11.67 7.32 -46.82
N GLU A 137 10.97 8.46 -46.89
CA GLU A 137 10.13 8.92 -48.04
C GLU A 137 8.86 8.06 -48.20
N SER A 138 7.67 8.53 -48.55
CA SER A 138 7.16 9.79 -49.10
C SER A 138 5.64 9.60 -49.25
N LYS A 139 4.88 10.72 -49.17
CA LYS A 139 3.62 10.97 -49.92
C LYS A 139 2.40 10.09 -49.52
N THR A 140 1.13 10.52 -49.50
CA THR A 140 0.41 11.59 -50.21
C THR A 140 -1.02 11.65 -49.62
N ARG A 141 -1.61 12.86 -49.51
CA ARG A 141 -2.93 13.28 -50.08
C ARG A 141 -4.16 12.35 -49.80
N ALA A 142 -5.34 12.77 -49.35
CA ALA A 142 -6.08 14.01 -49.53
C ALA A 142 -7.40 13.99 -48.71
N LYS A 143 -7.80 15.19 -48.24
CA LYS A 143 -9.12 15.84 -48.39
C LYS A 143 -10.40 14.96 -48.54
N ARG A 144 -11.38 15.16 -47.64
CA ARG A 144 -12.68 15.86 -47.88
C ARG A 144 -13.64 15.72 -46.66
N PRO A 145 -14.69 16.58 -46.55
CA PRO A 145 -15.16 17.15 -45.29
C PRO A 145 -16.57 16.70 -44.88
N ALA A 146 -17.02 17.30 -43.78
CA ALA A 146 -18.34 17.27 -43.15
C ALA A 146 -19.56 17.17 -44.09
N ASN A 147 -20.61 16.50 -43.62
CA ASN A 147 -21.98 16.93 -43.92
C ASN A 147 -22.96 16.66 -42.77
N ARG A 148 -23.86 17.65 -42.61
CA ARG A 148 -25.02 17.71 -41.72
C ARG A 148 -26.23 16.99 -42.35
N GLY A 149 -27.19 16.60 -41.52
CA GLY A 149 -28.58 16.27 -41.90
C GLY A 149 -29.28 15.62 -40.71
N ARG A 150 -30.02 16.35 -39.86
CA ARG A 150 -31.43 16.79 -39.97
C ARG A 150 -32.44 15.64 -40.12
N ALA A 151 -33.10 15.34 -39.01
CA ALA A 151 -34.54 15.10 -38.76
C ALA A 151 -35.38 14.26 -39.73
N VAL A 152 -36.21 13.35 -39.16
CA VAL A 152 -37.70 13.40 -39.11
C VAL A 152 -38.29 11.98 -38.94
N ARG A 153 -39.11 11.85 -37.87
CA ARG A 153 -40.37 11.09 -37.67
C ARG A 153 -40.69 9.79 -38.46
N ASN A 154 -41.18 8.80 -37.70
CA ASN A 154 -42.58 8.29 -37.66
C ASN A 154 -42.82 6.78 -37.92
N LYS A 155 -43.93 6.31 -37.32
CA LYS A 155 -44.74 5.06 -37.54
C LYS A 155 -44.27 3.82 -36.76
N LYS A 156 -45.03 3.24 -35.80
CA LYS A 156 -46.41 2.68 -35.76
C LYS A 156 -46.50 1.28 -36.41
N ALA A 157 -47.21 0.38 -35.72
CA ALA A 157 -47.50 -1.05 -35.97
C ALA A 157 -46.45 -2.00 -35.36
N ALA A 158 -46.81 -3.08 -34.65
CA ALA A 158 -48.06 -3.82 -34.53
C ALA A 158 -48.26 -4.33 -33.09
#